data_AF-A0A7W1TDY8-F1
#
_entry.id   AF-A0A7W1TDY8-F1
#
_cell.length_a   1.000
_cell.length_b   1.000
_cell.length_c   1.000
_cell.angle_alpha   90.00
_cell.angle_beta   90.00
_cell.angle_gamma   90.00
#
_symmetry.space_group_name_H-M   'P 1'
#
loop_
_entity.id
_entity.type
_entity.pdbx_description
1 polymer ?
#
loop_
_entity_poly.entity_id
_entity_poly.type
_entity_poly.pdbx_seq_one_letter_code
_entity_poly.pdbx_strand_id
1 'polypeptide(L)'
;MKPTTTHFPQRYADGLRKHLSAKPGAGSGAAGRLGRAASALGLATLEIARIHERALVALDPAAGHGAQARRAESFFAEVIGPIVATYRPAREGRVDRARLAGELGRRTAELAAANRQLKAGVAKHRSMAGELKAGGVRHARLLKESLRLQKDFQRLTHQALAAQEAERQKLSRELNDEVAQTLLGINLRLV
;
A
#
# COMPACT_ATOMS: atom_id res chain seq x y z
N MET A 1 -25.69 -5.25 41.90
CA MET A 1 -26.29 -6.54 41.46
C MET A 1 -27.72 -6.23 40.99
N LYS A 2 -28.11 -6.59 39.77
CA LYS A 2 -29.43 -6.21 39.23
C LYS A 2 -30.51 -7.16 39.78
N PRO A 3 -31.53 -6.69 40.53
CA PRO A 3 -32.53 -7.53 41.21
C PRO A 3 -33.47 -8.28 40.26
N THR A 4 -33.42 -8.00 38.95
CA THR A 4 -34.31 -8.55 37.93
C THR A 4 -34.00 -9.98 37.51
N THR A 5 -32.78 -10.48 37.78
CA THR A 5 -32.36 -11.84 37.38
C THR A 5 -32.90 -12.92 38.33
N THR A 6 -33.16 -12.56 39.59
CA THR A 6 -33.54 -13.50 40.66
C THR A 6 -34.89 -14.19 40.40
N HIS A 7 -35.82 -13.50 39.72
CA HIS A 7 -37.15 -14.03 39.41
C HIS A 7 -37.23 -14.79 38.09
N PHE A 8 -36.18 -14.74 37.26
CA PHE A 8 -36.18 -15.41 35.96
C PHE A 8 -36.27 -16.94 36.06
N PRO A 9 -35.55 -17.64 36.98
CA PRO A 9 -35.68 -19.08 37.16
C PRO A 9 -37.10 -19.54 37.51
N GLN A 10 -37.81 -18.77 38.35
CA GLN A 10 -39.20 -19.06 38.72
C GLN A 10 -40.14 -18.91 37.52
N ARG A 11 -40.03 -17.80 36.78
CA ARG A 11 -40.80 -17.56 35.55
C ARG A 11 -40.52 -18.61 34.48
N TYR A 12 -39.28 -19.09 34.41
CA TYR A 12 -38.88 -20.17 33.52
C TYR A 12 -39.56 -21.49 33.91
N ALA A 13 -39.49 -21.88 35.18
CA ALA A 13 -40.11 -23.11 35.67
C ALA A 13 -41.64 -23.11 35.50
N ASP A 14 -42.30 -21.98 35.75
CA ASP A 14 -43.74 -21.83 35.52
C ASP A 14 -44.10 -21.90 34.03
N GLY A 15 -43.27 -21.30 33.18
CA GLY A 15 -43.40 -21.39 31.73
C GLY A 15 -43.24 -22.82 31.22
N LEU A 16 -42.24 -23.54 31.74
CA LEU A 16 -41.98 -24.94 31.41
C LEU A 16 -43.14 -25.82 31.86
N ARG A 17 -43.60 -25.71 33.11
CA ARG A 17 -44.76 -26.45 33.63
C ARG A 17 -45.99 -26.27 32.74
N LYS A 18 -46.33 -25.01 32.43
CA LYS A 18 -47.45 -24.68 31.53
C LYS A 18 -47.27 -25.27 30.13
N HIS A 19 -46.06 -25.22 29.59
CA HIS A 19 -45.76 -25.77 28.27
C HIS A 19 -45.85 -27.30 28.24
N LEU A 20 -45.53 -28.00 29.33
CA LEU A 20 -45.66 -29.46 29.43
C LEU A 20 -47.14 -29.88 29.59
N SER A 21 -47.95 -29.11 30.33
CA SER A 21 -49.38 -29.40 30.56
C SER A 21 -50.31 -29.00 29.40
N ALA A 22 -49.85 -28.17 28.44
CA ALA A 22 -50.67 -27.70 27.33
C ALA A 22 -50.99 -28.82 26.30
N LYS A 23 -51.95 -28.61 25.39
CA LYS A 23 -52.12 -29.49 24.22
C LYS A 23 -50.93 -29.33 23.25
N PRO A 24 -50.52 -30.38 22.51
CA PRO A 24 -49.49 -30.27 21.48
C PRO A 24 -49.81 -29.12 20.50
N GLY A 25 -48.89 -28.17 20.33
CA GLY A 25 -49.04 -27.02 19.43
C GLY A 25 -49.59 -25.72 20.03
N ALA A 26 -50.13 -25.72 21.26
CA ALA A 26 -50.76 -24.53 21.85
C ALA A 26 -49.78 -23.53 22.53
N GLY A 27 -48.47 -23.85 22.60
CA GLY A 27 -47.50 -23.17 23.48
C GLY A 27 -46.46 -22.24 22.83
N SER A 28 -46.45 -22.08 21.50
CA SER A 28 -45.34 -21.53 20.69
C SER A 28 -45.03 -20.02 20.86
N GLY A 29 -45.74 -19.30 21.73
CA GLY A 29 -45.53 -17.87 21.96
C GLY A 29 -44.86 -17.51 23.29
N ALA A 30 -44.98 -18.39 24.29
CA ALA A 30 -44.56 -18.10 25.66
C ALA A 30 -43.05 -18.30 25.85
N ALA A 31 -42.49 -19.36 25.27
CA ALA A 31 -41.06 -19.62 25.32
C ALA A 31 -40.26 -18.57 24.53
N GLY A 32 -40.74 -18.16 23.35
CA GLY A 32 -40.11 -17.08 22.59
C GLY A 32 -40.09 -15.73 23.34
N ARG A 33 -41.14 -15.42 24.14
CA ARG A 33 -41.13 -14.23 25.01
C ARG A 33 -40.15 -14.36 26.17
N LEU A 34 -40.04 -15.54 26.78
CA LEU A 34 -39.04 -15.83 27.81
C LEU A 34 -37.61 -15.71 27.24
N GLY A 35 -37.39 -16.18 26.01
CA GLY A 35 -36.12 -16.05 25.31
C GLY A 35 -35.74 -14.60 25.02
N ARG A 36 -36.69 -13.77 24.58
CA ARG A 36 -36.46 -12.32 24.42
C ARG A 36 -36.15 -11.64 25.75
N ALA A 37 -36.85 -12.01 26.83
CA ALA A 37 -36.58 -11.49 28.16
C ALA A 37 -35.20 -11.92 28.69
N ALA A 38 -34.81 -13.17 28.47
CA ALA A 38 -33.48 -13.67 28.81
C ALA A 38 -32.38 -12.92 28.06
N SER A 39 -32.57 -12.70 26.75
CA SER A 39 -31.65 -11.93 25.91
C SER A 39 -31.53 -10.48 26.40
N ALA A 40 -32.64 -9.83 26.73
CA ALA A 40 -32.63 -8.46 27.29
C ALA A 40 -31.94 -8.37 28.66
N LEU A 41 -31.98 -9.45 29.45
CA LEU A 41 -31.26 -9.57 30.72
C LEU A 41 -29.79 -9.95 30.55
N GLY A 42 -29.33 -10.25 29.33
CA GLY A 42 -27.96 -10.67 29.04
C GLY A 42 -27.63 -12.09 29.51
N LEU A 43 -28.63 -12.95 29.70
CA LEU A 43 -28.42 -14.33 30.10
C LEU A 43 -27.81 -15.15 28.97
N ALA A 44 -26.73 -15.87 29.28
CA ALA A 44 -26.08 -16.77 28.34
C ALA A 44 -26.84 -18.09 28.21
N THR A 45 -26.67 -18.77 27.07
CA THR A 45 -27.26 -20.10 26.81
C THR A 45 -26.95 -21.11 27.92
N LEU A 46 -25.73 -21.08 28.48
CA LEU A 46 -25.33 -21.95 29.58
C LEU A 46 -26.09 -21.66 30.89
N GLU A 47 -26.41 -20.40 31.16
CA GLU A 47 -27.20 -20.02 32.33
C GLU A 47 -28.63 -20.52 32.20
N ILE A 48 -29.21 -20.42 30.99
CA ILE A 48 -30.53 -20.99 30.69
C ILE A 48 -30.54 -22.51 30.79
N ALA A 49 -29.47 -23.18 30.34
CA ALA A 49 -29.33 -24.64 30.46
C ALA A 49 -29.36 -25.11 31.92
N ARG A 50 -28.63 -24.43 32.81
CA ARG A 50 -28.63 -24.71 34.25
C ARG A 50 -30.00 -24.46 34.88
N ILE A 51 -30.71 -23.43 34.44
CA ILE A 51 -32.08 -23.15 34.91
C ILE A 51 -33.06 -24.23 34.43
N HIS A 52 -32.91 -24.68 33.18
CA HIS A 52 -33.73 -25.74 32.60
C HIS A 52 -33.56 -27.07 33.34
N GLU A 53 -32.32 -27.46 33.59
CA GLU A 53 -31.97 -28.66 34.35
C GLU A 53 -32.61 -28.63 35.75
N ARG A 54 -32.45 -27.53 36.49
CA ARG A 54 -33.08 -27.38 37.82
C ARG A 54 -34.60 -27.42 37.77
N ALA A 55 -35.20 -26.81 36.74
CA ALA A 55 -36.64 -26.82 36.56
C ALA A 55 -37.19 -28.22 36.25
N LEU A 56 -36.45 -29.02 35.48
CA LEU A 56 -36.81 -30.42 35.20
C LEU A 56 -36.74 -31.29 36.46
N VAL A 57 -35.66 -31.15 37.25
CA VAL A 57 -35.52 -31.87 38.53
C VAL A 57 -36.67 -31.54 39.48
N ALA A 58 -37.10 -30.28 39.53
CA ALA A 58 -38.21 -29.83 40.38
C ALA A 58 -39.61 -30.25 39.90
N LEU A 59 -39.75 -30.73 38.66
CA LEU A 59 -41.04 -31.14 38.05
C LEU A 59 -41.28 -32.66 38.09
N ASP A 60 -40.42 -33.42 38.79
CA ASP A 60 -40.43 -34.89 38.98
C ASP A 60 -40.02 -35.71 37.72
N PRO A 61 -38.96 -36.55 37.77
CA PRO A 61 -38.53 -37.41 36.66
C PRO A 61 -39.49 -38.55 36.27
N ALA A 62 -40.50 -38.86 37.09
CA ALA A 62 -41.43 -39.98 36.85
C ALA A 62 -42.51 -39.70 35.79
N ALA A 63 -42.61 -38.47 35.25
CA ALA A 63 -43.38 -38.16 34.04
C ALA A 63 -42.65 -38.65 32.77
N GLY A 64 -42.18 -39.89 32.82
CA GLY A 64 -41.51 -40.56 31.74
C GLY A 64 -42.53 -40.91 30.67
N HIS A 65 -42.37 -40.34 29.49
CA HIS A 65 -42.39 -41.01 28.18
C HIS A 65 -41.94 -39.97 27.14
N GLY A 66 -41.23 -40.42 26.10
CA GLY A 66 -40.41 -39.57 25.21
C GLY A 66 -41.09 -38.35 24.59
N ALA A 67 -42.43 -38.29 24.57
CA ALA A 67 -43.18 -37.10 24.19
C ALA A 67 -42.95 -35.91 25.13
N GLN A 68 -42.88 -36.11 26.45
CA GLN A 68 -42.70 -35.02 27.41
C GLN A 68 -41.27 -34.47 27.42
N ALA A 69 -40.27 -35.35 27.25
CA ALA A 69 -38.88 -34.96 27.06
C ALA A 69 -38.70 -34.11 25.79
N ARG A 70 -39.26 -34.56 24.64
CA ARG A 70 -39.23 -33.77 23.40
C ARG A 70 -39.91 -32.40 23.54
N ARG A 71 -40.97 -32.31 24.34
CA ARG A 71 -41.65 -31.03 24.63
C ARG A 71 -40.79 -30.11 25.50
N ALA A 72 -40.06 -30.65 26.47
CA ALA A 72 -39.10 -29.88 27.25
C ALA A 72 -37.93 -29.38 26.37
N GLU A 73 -37.39 -30.23 25.49
CA GLU A 73 -36.37 -29.88 24.51
C GLU A 73 -36.84 -28.78 23.56
N SER A 74 -38.05 -28.91 23.03
CA SER A 74 -38.66 -27.90 22.15
C SER A 74 -38.83 -26.56 22.85
N PHE A 75 -39.29 -26.58 24.12
CA PHE A 75 -39.37 -25.38 24.95
C PHE A 75 -37.98 -24.74 25.16
N PHE A 76 -36.97 -25.54 25.50
CA PHE A 76 -35.60 -25.05 25.68
C PHE A 76 -35.05 -24.42 24.40
N ALA A 77 -35.21 -25.10 23.25
CA ALA A 77 -34.78 -24.61 21.95
C ALA A 77 -35.43 -23.26 21.58
N GLU A 78 -36.72 -23.10 21.85
CA GLU A 78 -37.46 -21.87 21.60
C GLU A 78 -37.01 -20.72 22.52
N VAL A 79 -36.66 -21.01 23.79
CA VAL A 79 -36.12 -20.00 24.72
C VAL A 79 -34.71 -19.56 24.32
N ILE A 80 -33.82 -20.46 23.89
CA ILE A 80 -32.45 -20.08 23.51
C ILE A 80 -32.38 -19.42 22.13
N GLY A 81 -33.39 -19.62 21.28
CA GLY A 81 -33.44 -19.10 19.91
C GLY A 81 -33.14 -17.60 19.81
N PRO A 82 -33.84 -16.70 20.54
CA PRO A 82 -33.56 -15.28 20.55
C PRO A 82 -32.15 -14.92 21.03
N ILE A 83 -31.61 -15.63 22.02
CA ILE A 83 -30.25 -15.41 22.53
C ILE A 83 -29.25 -15.72 21.42
N VAL A 84 -29.32 -16.92 20.82
CA VAL A 84 -28.44 -17.34 19.72
C VAL A 84 -28.55 -16.42 18.51
N ALA A 85 -29.76 -15.93 18.20
CA ALA A 85 -30.01 -15.01 17.09
C ALA A 85 -29.25 -13.68 17.26
N THR A 86 -29.02 -13.19 18.48
CA THR A 86 -28.21 -11.98 18.71
C THR A 86 -26.70 -12.21 18.48
N TYR A 87 -26.21 -13.43 18.65
CA TYR A 87 -24.78 -13.75 18.48
C TYR A 87 -24.38 -13.91 17.01
N ARG A 88 -25.27 -14.39 16.12
CA ARG A 88 -24.92 -14.66 14.71
C ARG A 88 -24.47 -13.37 13.96
N PRO A 89 -25.25 -12.27 13.92
CA PRO A 89 -24.83 -11.04 13.26
C PRO A 89 -23.57 -10.42 13.89
N ALA A 90 -23.43 -10.54 15.22
CA ALA A 90 -22.24 -10.05 15.93
C ALA A 90 -20.98 -10.85 15.56
N ARG A 91 -21.11 -12.16 15.30
CA ARG A 91 -20.01 -13.02 14.88
C ARG A 91 -19.62 -12.77 13.44
N GLU A 92 -20.61 -12.66 12.55
CA GLU A 92 -20.41 -12.29 11.14
C GLU A 92 -19.70 -10.93 11.04
N GLY A 93 -20.20 -9.90 11.74
CA GLY A 93 -19.56 -8.58 11.76
C GLY A 93 -18.13 -8.58 12.33
N ARG A 94 -17.78 -9.50 13.24
CA ARG A 94 -16.39 -9.66 13.71
C ARG A 94 -15.49 -10.26 12.65
N VAL A 95 -15.97 -11.27 11.92
CA VAL A 95 -15.23 -11.89 10.80
C VAL A 95 -14.99 -10.85 9.71
N ASP A 96 -16.01 -10.08 9.34
CA ASP A 96 -15.88 -9.02 8.33
C ASP A 96 -14.90 -7.94 8.74
N ARG A 97 -14.96 -7.49 10.01
CA ARG A 97 -13.97 -6.54 10.57
C ARG A 97 -12.56 -7.09 10.54
N ALA A 98 -12.35 -8.36 10.91
CA ALA A 98 -11.04 -8.98 10.87
C ALA A 98 -10.49 -9.07 9.44
N ARG A 99 -11.35 -9.41 8.47
CA ARG A 99 -11.01 -9.44 7.04
C ARG A 99 -10.60 -8.04 6.55
N LEU A 100 -11.41 -7.02 6.83
CA LEU A 100 -11.12 -5.63 6.45
C LEU A 100 -9.83 -5.11 7.08
N ALA A 101 -9.60 -5.41 8.36
CA ALA A 101 -8.35 -5.04 9.04
C ALA A 101 -7.13 -5.71 8.39
N GLY A 102 -7.24 -6.99 8.01
CA GLY A 102 -6.20 -7.70 7.26
C GLY A 102 -5.92 -7.08 5.89
N GLU A 103 -6.97 -6.74 5.14
CA GLU A 103 -6.80 -6.10 3.82
C GLU A 103 -6.18 -4.69 3.94
N LEU A 104 -6.60 -3.90 4.93
CA LEU A 104 -6.00 -2.59 5.22
C LEU A 104 -4.52 -2.74 5.61
N GLY A 105 -4.17 -3.74 6.42
CA GLY A 105 -2.78 -4.04 6.77
C GLY A 105 -1.93 -4.35 5.53
N ARG A 106 -2.43 -5.23 4.65
CA ARG A 106 -1.74 -5.58 3.39
C ARG A 106 -1.54 -4.36 2.49
N ARG A 107 -2.60 -3.57 2.25
CA ARG A 107 -2.51 -2.36 1.41
C ARG A 107 -1.57 -1.31 2.00
N THR A 108 -1.54 -1.17 3.33
CA THR A 108 -0.62 -0.23 3.99
C THR A 108 0.84 -0.67 3.82
N ALA A 109 1.12 -1.97 3.91
CA ALA A 109 2.46 -2.50 3.65
C ALA A 109 2.89 -2.32 2.18
N GLU A 110 1.99 -2.56 1.23
CA GLU A 110 2.21 -2.35 -0.20
C GLU A 110 2.50 -0.87 -0.52
N LEU A 111 1.69 0.04 0.00
CA LEU A 111 1.90 1.48 -0.14
C LEU A 111 3.23 1.93 0.49
N ALA A 112 3.59 1.41 1.66
CA ALA A 112 4.86 1.71 2.28
C ALA A 112 6.06 1.22 1.44
N ALA A 113 5.95 0.03 0.83
CA ALA A 113 6.96 -0.50 -0.08
C ALA A 113 7.10 0.35 -1.35
N ALA A 114 5.97 0.67 -2.00
CA ALA A 114 5.94 1.52 -3.19
C ALA A 114 6.51 2.92 -2.92
N ASN A 115 6.16 3.52 -1.78
CA ASN A 115 6.66 4.84 -1.39
C ASN A 115 8.19 4.81 -1.15
N ARG A 116 8.73 3.75 -0.54
CA ARG A 116 10.19 3.56 -0.41
C ARG A 116 10.88 3.48 -1.77
N GLN A 117 10.32 2.70 -2.70
CA GLN A 117 10.85 2.58 -4.07
C GLN A 117 10.82 3.93 -4.80
N LEU A 118 9.72 4.67 -4.70
CA LEU A 118 9.59 5.99 -5.33
C LEU A 118 10.61 6.98 -4.77
N LYS A 119 10.80 7.02 -3.44
CA LYS A 119 11.83 7.88 -2.80
C LYS A 119 13.23 7.53 -3.28
N ALA A 120 13.57 6.25 -3.38
CA ALA A 120 14.85 5.81 -3.92
C ALA A 120 15.03 6.22 -5.39
N GLY A 121 13.98 6.08 -6.20
CA GLY A 121 13.96 6.54 -7.60
C GLY A 121 14.20 8.04 -7.71
N VAL A 122 13.51 8.85 -6.91
CA VAL A 122 13.70 10.31 -6.89
C VAL A 122 15.12 10.68 -6.49
N ALA A 123 15.70 10.03 -5.47
CA ALA A 123 17.08 10.26 -5.07
C ALA A 123 18.07 9.94 -6.20
N LYS A 124 17.89 8.80 -6.88
CA LYS A 124 18.71 8.40 -8.03
C LYS A 124 18.61 9.41 -9.17
N HIS A 125 17.40 9.82 -9.56
CA HIS A 125 17.20 10.82 -10.61
C HIS A 125 17.84 12.16 -10.27
N ARG A 126 17.77 12.60 -9.00
CA ARG A 126 18.44 13.84 -8.57
C ARG A 126 19.97 13.74 -8.67
N SER A 127 20.56 12.60 -8.30
CA SER A 127 22.00 12.36 -8.45
C SER A 127 22.42 12.43 -9.92
N MET A 128 21.73 11.68 -10.79
CA MET A 128 22.00 11.65 -12.23
C MET A 128 21.84 13.04 -12.86
N ALA A 129 20.81 13.80 -12.48
CA ALA A 129 20.62 15.16 -12.95
C ALA A 129 21.77 16.10 -12.51
N GLY A 130 22.28 15.92 -11.28
CA GLY A 130 23.45 16.63 -10.77
C GLY A 130 24.71 16.33 -11.58
N GLU A 131 24.98 15.05 -11.84
CA GLU A 131 26.12 14.60 -12.66
C GLU A 131 26.04 15.12 -14.09
N LEU A 132 24.86 15.07 -14.72
CA LEU A 132 24.64 15.58 -16.07
C LEU A 132 24.84 17.09 -16.14
N LYS A 133 24.35 17.84 -15.14
CA LYS A 133 24.58 19.28 -15.04
C LYS A 133 26.07 19.61 -14.91
N ALA A 134 26.79 18.89 -14.05
CA ALA A 134 28.23 19.05 -13.90
C ALA A 134 28.98 18.71 -15.20
N GLY A 135 28.57 17.65 -15.90
CA GLY A 135 29.07 17.29 -17.23
C GLY A 135 28.84 18.39 -18.25
N GLY A 136 27.65 18.96 -18.31
CA GLY A 136 27.30 20.06 -19.21
C GLY A 136 28.21 21.29 -19.00
N VAL A 137 28.45 21.69 -17.75
CA VAL A 137 29.37 22.80 -17.44
C VAL A 137 30.80 22.49 -17.90
N ARG A 138 31.29 21.26 -17.65
CA ARG A 138 32.63 20.84 -18.12
C ARG A 138 32.73 20.88 -19.64
N HIS A 139 31.75 20.34 -20.36
CA HIS A 139 31.74 20.35 -21.82
C HIS A 139 31.68 21.78 -22.39
N ALA A 140 30.87 22.66 -21.80
CA ALA A 140 30.81 24.06 -22.22
C ALA A 140 32.17 24.77 -22.05
N ARG A 141 32.88 24.48 -20.94
CA ARG A 141 34.24 25.01 -20.71
C ARG A 141 35.23 24.48 -21.74
N LEU A 142 35.27 23.16 -21.97
CA LEU A 142 36.17 22.53 -22.93
C LEU A 142 35.91 23.03 -24.36
N LEU A 143 34.64 23.23 -24.73
CA LEU A 143 34.28 23.78 -26.03
C LEU A 143 34.81 25.21 -26.19
N LYS A 144 34.64 26.05 -25.17
CA LYS A 144 35.17 27.44 -25.19
C LYS A 144 36.69 27.46 -25.33
N GLU A 145 37.39 26.56 -24.65
CA GLU A 145 38.85 26.41 -24.72
C GLU A 145 39.30 25.94 -26.10
N SER A 146 38.66 24.90 -26.65
CA SER A 146 38.94 24.39 -27.99
C SER A 146 38.75 25.47 -29.07
N LEU A 147 37.64 26.24 -28.99
CA LEU A 147 37.38 27.35 -29.91
C LEU A 147 38.43 28.46 -29.80
N ARG A 148 38.96 28.71 -28.60
CA ARG A 148 40.06 29.67 -28.41
C ARG A 148 41.34 29.16 -29.07
N LEU A 149 41.72 27.91 -28.79
CA LEU A 149 42.90 27.28 -29.40
C LEU A 149 42.82 27.28 -30.92
N GLN A 150 41.64 26.99 -31.49
CA GLN A 150 41.43 27.03 -32.93
C GLN A 150 41.70 28.41 -33.52
N LYS A 151 41.21 29.48 -32.88
CA LYS A 151 41.47 30.87 -33.31
C LYS A 151 42.94 31.23 -33.19
N ASP A 152 43.60 30.80 -32.12
CA ASP A 152 45.02 31.03 -31.92
C ASP A 152 45.86 30.31 -33.00
N PHE A 153 45.48 29.06 -33.34
CA PHE A 153 46.12 28.30 -34.41
C PHE A 153 45.94 28.97 -35.78
N GLN A 154 44.71 29.39 -36.12
CA GLN A 154 44.45 30.13 -37.36
C GLN A 154 45.31 31.40 -37.48
N ARG A 155 45.44 32.17 -36.40
CA ARG A 155 46.30 33.37 -36.38
C ARG A 155 47.76 33.02 -36.62
N LEU A 156 48.27 31.99 -35.94
CA LEU A 156 49.66 31.54 -36.11
C LEU A 156 49.93 31.03 -37.54
N THR A 157 48.99 30.28 -38.13
CA THR A 157 49.09 29.83 -39.51
C THR A 157 49.14 31.01 -40.48
N HIS A 158 48.28 32.01 -40.31
CA HIS A 158 48.31 33.22 -41.15
C HIS A 158 49.64 33.98 -41.01
N GLN A 159 50.17 34.10 -39.79
CA GLN A 159 51.47 34.73 -39.56
C GLN A 159 52.62 33.96 -40.24
N ALA A 160 52.63 32.63 -40.11
CA ALA A 160 53.62 31.78 -40.76
C ALA A 160 53.58 31.90 -42.29
N LEU A 161 52.37 31.87 -42.88
CA LEU A 161 52.19 32.03 -44.32
C LEU A 161 52.64 33.43 -44.80
N ALA A 162 52.31 34.48 -44.06
CA ALA A 162 52.73 35.84 -44.38
C ALA A 162 54.25 36.01 -44.31
N ALA A 163 54.89 35.44 -43.28
CA ALA A 163 56.35 35.45 -43.15
C ALA A 163 57.03 34.69 -44.30
N GLN A 164 56.53 33.50 -44.63
CA GLN A 164 57.04 32.69 -45.74
C GLN A 164 56.90 33.40 -47.09
N GLU A 165 55.77 34.06 -47.33
CA GLU A 165 55.53 34.82 -48.56
C GLU A 165 56.46 36.05 -48.66
N ALA A 166 56.70 36.75 -47.55
CA ALA A 166 57.63 37.87 -47.51
C ALA A 166 59.07 37.41 -47.83
N GLU A 167 59.49 36.26 -47.31
CA GLU A 167 60.79 35.65 -47.61
C GLU A 167 60.89 35.23 -49.07
N ARG A 168 59.86 34.60 -49.63
CA ARG A 168 59.79 34.25 -51.06
C ARG A 168 59.95 35.48 -51.95
N GLN A 169 59.24 36.57 -51.62
CA GLN A 169 59.33 37.82 -52.37
C GLN A 169 60.71 38.48 -52.26
N LYS A 170 61.36 38.40 -51.10
CA LYS A 170 62.73 38.89 -50.92
C LYS A 170 63.71 38.09 -51.79
N LEU A 171 63.68 36.76 -51.71
CA LEU A 171 64.53 35.88 -52.52
C LEU A 171 64.31 36.09 -54.02
N SER A 172 63.06 36.25 -54.46
CA SER A 172 62.75 36.53 -55.86
C SER A 172 63.32 37.86 -56.35
N ARG A 173 63.35 38.89 -55.50
CA ARG A 173 63.95 40.19 -55.85
C ARG A 173 65.47 40.06 -55.95
N GLU A 174 66.10 39.46 -54.94
CA GLU A 174 67.55 39.22 -54.92
C GLU A 174 68.02 38.42 -56.14
N LEU A 175 67.28 37.36 -56.50
CA LEU A 175 67.56 36.56 -57.69
C LEU A 175 67.43 37.38 -58.98
N ASN A 176 66.38 38.19 -59.13
CA ASN A 176 66.19 39.04 -60.30
C ASN A 176 67.31 40.08 -60.43
N ASP A 177 67.73 40.68 -59.32
CA ASP A 177 68.82 41.65 -59.30
C ASP A 177 70.15 40.99 -59.71
N GLU A 178 70.44 39.79 -59.20
CA GLU A 178 71.63 39.01 -59.56
C GLU A 178 71.65 38.64 -61.06
N VAL A 179 70.50 38.22 -61.61
CA VAL A 179 70.36 37.93 -63.04
C VAL A 179 70.58 39.18 -63.88
N ALA A 180 69.96 40.31 -63.52
CA ALA A 180 70.13 41.58 -64.22
C ALA A 180 71.60 42.05 -64.19
N GLN A 181 72.27 41.95 -63.05
CA GLN A 181 73.68 42.30 -62.89
C GLN A 181 74.60 41.40 -63.73
N THR A 182 74.31 40.10 -63.79
CA THR A 182 75.06 39.15 -64.61
C THR A 182 74.90 39.46 -66.10
N LEU A 183 73.68 39.74 -66.57
CA LEU A 183 73.40 40.14 -67.94
C LEU A 183 74.08 41.46 -68.33
N LEU A 184 74.10 42.45 -67.43
CA LEU A 184 74.85 43.71 -67.60
C LEU A 184 76.35 43.46 -67.74
N GLY A 185 76.92 42.62 -66.88
CA GLY A 185 78.34 42.25 -66.94
C GLY A 185 78.73 41.55 -68.24
N ILE A 186 77.83 40.73 -68.80
CA ILE A 186 78.01 40.11 -70.12
C ILE A 186 77.96 41.17 -71.23
N ASN A 187 76.94 42.03 -71.24
CA ASN A 187 76.79 43.08 -72.26
C ASN A 187 77.97 44.08 -72.26
N LEU A 188 78.51 44.45 -71.09
CA LEU A 188 79.66 45.35 -70.98
C LEU A 188 81.00 44.71 -71.42
N ARG A 189 81.09 43.38 -71.51
CA ARG A 189 82.28 42.67 -72.04
C ARG A 189 82.21 42.42 -73.55
N LEU A 190 81.08 42.71 -74.18
CA LEU A 190 80.82 42.50 -75.60
C LEU A 190 80.84 43.81 -76.43
N VAL A 191 81.14 44.95 -75.79
CA VAL A 191 81.42 46.26 -76.40
C VAL A 191 82.91 46.55 -76.28
#